data_AF-A0A6A3VS20-F1
#
_entry.id   AF-A0A6A3VS20-F1
#
_cell.length_a   1.000
_cell.length_b   1.000
_cell.length_c   1.000
_cell.angle_alpha   90.00
_cell.angle_beta   90.00
_cell.angle_gamma   90.00
#
_symmetry.space_group_name_H-M   'P 1'
#
loop_
_entity.id
_entity.type
_entity.pdbx_description
1 polymer ?
#
loop_
_entity_poly.entity_id
_entity_poly.type
_entity_poly.pdbx_seq_one_letter_code
_entity_poly.pdbx_strand_id
1 'polypeptide(L)'
;MGPQRSYTIRTKRKAIAKAEVVGERAASKQLEIPRRTLRDWMDAKERIIGFEGAQTSKTTKGQGAKSILPFAHDLVTFMKDVRREEEYLSTGL
;
A
#
# COMPACT_ATOMS: atom_id res chain seq x y z
N MET A 1 3.22 15.81 -18.05
CA MET A 1 2.54 15.15 -16.91
C MET A 1 2.80 15.98 -15.66
N GLY A 2 1.76 16.41 -14.94
CA GLY A 2 1.94 17.14 -13.68
C GLY A 2 2.48 16.24 -12.55
N PRO A 3 3.01 16.81 -11.46
CA PRO A 3 3.53 16.04 -10.34
C PRO A 3 2.45 15.14 -9.72
N GLN A 4 2.77 13.87 -9.52
CA GLN A 4 1.85 12.90 -8.94
C GLN A 4 1.69 13.16 -7.44
N ARG A 5 0.49 13.60 -7.02
CA ARG A 5 0.18 13.81 -5.60
C ARG A 5 0.04 12.46 -4.90
N SER A 6 0.80 12.28 -3.81
CA SER A 6 0.72 11.09 -2.97
C SER A 6 0.02 11.41 -1.66
N TYR A 7 -0.98 10.60 -1.30
CA TYR A 7 -1.78 10.80 -0.08
C TYR A 7 -1.58 9.65 0.91
N THR A 8 -1.46 9.98 2.19
CA THR A 8 -1.35 8.99 3.26
C THR A 8 -2.71 8.35 3.57
N ILE A 9 -2.72 7.16 4.19
CA ILE A 9 -3.94 6.50 4.65
C ILE A 9 -4.74 7.41 5.59
N ARG A 10 -4.06 8.18 6.46
CA ARG A 10 -4.70 9.19 7.32
C ARG A 10 -5.52 10.19 6.49
N THR A 11 -4.92 10.75 5.44
CA THR A 11 -5.61 11.72 4.57
C THR A 11 -6.78 11.08 3.83
N LYS A 12 -6.61 9.84 3.33
CA LYS A 12 -7.68 9.11 2.66
C LYS A 12 -8.88 8.88 3.59
N ARG A 13 -8.64 8.41 4.82
CA ARG A 13 -9.69 8.20 5.84
C ARG A 13 -10.41 9.50 6.19
N LYS A 14 -9.67 10.60 6.42
CA LYS A 14 -10.25 11.92 6.66
C LYS A 14 -11.16 12.36 5.51
N ALA A 15 -10.75 12.10 4.27
CA ALA A 15 -11.52 12.47 3.09
C ALA A 15 -12.80 11.64 2.93
N ILE A 16 -12.72 10.33 3.16
CA ILE A 16 -13.88 9.43 3.16
C ILE A 16 -14.89 9.85 4.24
N ALA A 17 -14.45 9.98 5.49
CA ALA A 17 -15.33 10.38 6.59
C ALA A 17 -16.03 11.72 6.32
N LYS A 18 -15.31 12.67 5.70
CA LYS A 18 -15.91 13.95 5.31
C LYS A 18 -16.89 13.81 4.16
N ALA A 19 -16.59 12.99 3.16
CA ALA A 19 -17.48 12.73 2.03
C ALA A 19 -18.80 12.06 2.46
N GLU A 20 -18.78 11.23 3.51
CA GLU A 20 -19.99 10.62 4.08
C GLU A 20 -20.93 11.64 4.73
N VAL A 21 -20.37 12.72 5.30
CA VAL A 21 -21.15 13.76 5.97
C VAL A 21 -21.66 14.82 5.00
N VAL A 22 -20.82 15.30 4.08
CA VAL A 22 -21.14 16.46 3.22
C VAL A 22 -21.28 16.12 1.73
N GLY A 23 -21.05 14.86 1.35
CA GLY A 23 -21.00 14.40 -0.04
C GLY A 23 -19.66 14.66 -0.73
N GLU A 24 -19.34 13.84 -1.75
CA GLU A 24 -18.06 13.88 -2.49
C GLU A 24 -17.72 15.27 -3.05
N ARG A 25 -18.71 16.02 -3.54
CA ARG A 25 -18.46 17.31 -4.22
C ARG A 25 -17.98 18.36 -3.24
N ALA A 26 -18.66 18.47 -2.09
CA ALA A 26 -18.30 19.41 -1.05
C ALA A 26 -16.98 18.99 -0.39
N ALA A 27 -16.80 17.71 -0.09
CA ALA A 27 -15.56 17.19 0.49
C ALA A 27 -14.34 17.42 -0.42
N SER A 28 -14.48 17.20 -1.74
CA SER A 28 -13.44 17.47 -2.73
C SER A 28 -12.99 18.94 -2.70
N LYS A 29 -13.93 19.89 -2.72
CA LYS A 29 -13.61 21.32 -2.63
C LYS A 29 -12.95 21.68 -1.31
N GLN A 30 -13.52 21.22 -0.19
CA GLN A 30 -13.06 21.60 1.15
C GLN A 30 -11.72 20.97 1.56
N LEU A 31 -11.30 19.89 0.90
CA LEU A 31 -10.02 19.21 1.17
C LEU A 31 -9.00 19.38 0.04
N GLU A 32 -9.38 20.09 -1.04
CA GLU A 32 -8.56 20.28 -2.24
C GLU A 32 -8.07 18.95 -2.87
N ILE A 33 -8.91 17.92 -2.75
CA ILE A 33 -8.66 16.60 -3.33
C ILE A 33 -9.44 16.51 -4.63
N PRO A 34 -8.80 16.14 -5.76
CA PRO A 34 -9.51 15.96 -7.02
C PRO A 34 -10.70 15.02 -6.87
N ARG A 35 -11.86 15.42 -7.41
CA ARG A 35 -13.12 14.66 -7.25
C ARG A 35 -12.98 13.21 -7.71
N ARG A 36 -12.26 12.96 -8.81
CA ARG A 36 -12.01 11.60 -9.31
C ARG A 36 -11.24 10.76 -8.29
N THR A 37 -10.18 11.31 -7.72
CA THR A 37 -9.40 10.65 -6.66
C THR A 37 -10.24 10.32 -5.44
N LEU A 38 -11.10 11.24 -5.00
CA LEU A 38 -11.98 11.01 -3.86
C LEU A 38 -12.99 9.90 -4.14
N ARG A 39 -13.56 9.86 -5.35
CA ARG A 39 -14.46 8.78 -5.78
C ARG A 39 -13.75 7.42 -5.77
N ASP A 40 -12.55 7.34 -6.34
CA ASP A 40 -11.79 6.08 -6.35
C ASP A 40 -11.49 5.57 -4.93
N TRP A 41 -11.36 6.47 -3.95
CA TRP A 41 -11.22 6.10 -2.54
C TRP A 41 -12.53 5.70 -1.87
N MET A 42 -13.66 6.29 -2.27
CA MET A 42 -14.99 5.85 -1.83
C MET A 42 -15.28 4.44 -2.36
N ASP A 43 -14.94 4.15 -3.62
CA ASP A 43 -15.03 2.81 -4.22
C ASP A 43 -14.13 1.80 -3.48
N ALA A 44 -12.99 2.27 -2.96
CA ALA A 44 -12.04 1.49 -2.17
C ALA A 44 -12.22 1.62 -0.65
N LYS A 45 -13.36 2.15 -0.18
CA LYS A 45 -13.56 2.58 1.22
C LYS A 45 -13.23 1.47 2.22
N GLU A 46 -13.81 0.29 2.06
CA GLU A 46 -13.65 -0.83 2.99
C GLU A 46 -12.19 -1.21 3.18
N ARG A 47 -11.45 -1.31 2.08
CA ARG A 47 -10.00 -1.59 2.08
C ARG A 47 -9.18 -0.49 2.78
N ILE A 48 -9.56 0.77 2.63
CA ILE A 48 -8.85 1.91 3.25
C ILE A 48 -9.17 2.01 4.75
N ILE A 49 -10.43 1.79 5.13
CA ILE A 49 -10.86 1.81 6.53
C ILE A 49 -10.28 0.59 7.27
N GLY A 50 -10.38 -0.60 6.71
CA GLY A 50 -9.87 -1.84 7.30
C GLY A 50 -8.35 -2.02 7.27
N PHE A 51 -7.57 -1.06 6.75
CA PHE A 51 -6.12 -1.17 6.71
C PHE A 51 -5.47 -1.06 8.11
N GLU A 52 -4.83 -2.12 8.58
CA GLU A 52 -4.21 -2.17 9.92
C GLU A 52 -2.76 -1.63 9.98
N GLY A 53 -2.17 -1.24 8.84
CA GLY A 53 -0.80 -0.71 8.82
C GLY A 53 -0.68 0.76 9.24
N ALA A 54 0.55 1.29 9.13
CA ALA A 54 0.86 2.66 9.54
C ALA A 54 0.01 3.70 8.80
N GLN A 55 -0.56 4.66 9.52
CA GLN A 55 -1.37 5.73 8.93
C GLN A 55 -0.58 6.68 8.01
N THR A 56 0.73 6.76 8.21
CA THR A 56 1.69 7.48 7.36
C THR A 56 1.94 6.76 6.04
N SER A 57 1.57 5.47 5.93
CA SER A 57 1.65 4.73 4.68
C SER A 57 0.82 5.42 3.59
N LYS A 58 1.29 5.33 2.36
CA LYS A 58 0.60 5.86 1.16
C LYS A 58 -0.21 4.79 0.43
N THR A 59 0.10 3.52 0.68
CA THR A 59 -0.56 2.34 0.09
C THR A 59 -1.14 1.46 1.20
N THR A 60 -2.16 0.67 0.88
CA THR A 60 -2.75 -0.32 1.80
C THR A 60 -1.98 -1.65 1.82
N LYS A 61 -0.70 -1.65 1.38
CA LYS A 61 0.11 -2.84 1.06
C LYS A 61 -0.56 -3.76 0.01
N GLY A 62 0.16 -4.76 -0.50
CA GLY A 62 -0.31 -5.65 -1.59
C GLY A 62 0.07 -5.23 -3.02
N GLN A 63 0.77 -4.09 -3.17
CA GLN A 63 1.41 -3.67 -4.42
C GLN A 63 2.92 -3.92 -4.39
N GLY A 64 3.35 -5.06 -3.82
CA GLY A 64 4.69 -5.54 -4.13
C GLY A 64 4.75 -5.81 -5.64
N ALA A 65 5.89 -5.53 -6.28
CA ALA A 65 6.08 -5.94 -7.65
C ALA A 65 5.78 -7.44 -7.74
N LYS A 66 4.76 -7.82 -8.52
CA LYS A 66 4.54 -9.23 -8.81
C LYS A 66 5.79 -9.70 -9.52
N SER A 67 6.44 -10.71 -8.95
CA SER A 67 7.57 -11.35 -9.58
C SER A 67 7.21 -11.72 -11.02
N ILE A 68 8.06 -11.36 -11.98
CA ILE A 68 7.96 -11.84 -13.36
C ILE A 68 8.31 -13.33 -13.42
N LEU A 69 9.15 -13.79 -12.49
CA LEU A 69 9.57 -15.18 -12.38
C LEU A 69 8.47 -16.01 -11.69
N PRO A 70 7.97 -17.08 -12.34
CA PRO A 70 6.93 -17.92 -11.75
C PRO A 70 7.42 -18.72 -10.53
N PHE A 71 8.74 -18.84 -10.34
CA PHE A 71 9.39 -19.58 -9.25
C PHE A 71 10.20 -18.68 -8.30
N ALA A 72 9.94 -17.37 -8.23
CA ALA A 72 10.73 -16.47 -7.39
C ALA A 72 10.73 -16.84 -5.91
N HIS A 73 9.62 -17.41 -5.41
CA HIS A 73 9.55 -17.89 -4.04
C HIS A 73 10.55 -19.04 -3.81
N ASP A 74 10.56 -20.02 -4.71
CA ASP A 74 11.41 -21.21 -4.61
C ASP A 74 12.89 -20.85 -4.77
N LEU A 75 13.21 -19.91 -5.67
CA LEU A 75 14.57 -19.38 -5.82
C LEU A 75 15.07 -18.71 -4.53
N VAL A 76 14.24 -17.88 -3.89
CA VAL A 76 14.61 -17.23 -2.64
C VAL A 76 14.80 -18.24 -1.51
N THR A 77 13.97 -19.29 -1.46
CA THR A 77 14.12 -20.39 -0.49
C THR A 77 15.43 -21.13 -0.71
N PHE A 78 15.73 -21.53 -1.95
CA PHE A 78 16.99 -22.18 -2.31
C PHE A 78 18.21 -21.34 -1.89
N MET A 79 18.22 -20.04 -2.22
CA MET A 79 19.31 -19.14 -1.85
C MET A 79 19.49 -19.01 -0.33
N LYS A 80 18.40 -19.06 0.44
CA LYS A 80 18.46 -19.03 1.91
C LYS A 80 19.01 -20.33 2.48
N ASP A 81 18.63 -21.46 1.91
CA ASP A 81 19.06 -22.78 2.36
C ASP A 81 20.56 -22.96 2.11
N VAL A 82 21.04 -22.63 0.91
CA VAL A 82 22.48 -22.63 0.58
C VAL A 82 23.25 -21.74 1.55
N ARG A 83 22.76 -20.53 1.84
CA ARG A 83 23.44 -19.62 2.77
C ARG A 83 23.51 -20.18 4.20
N ARG A 84 22.46 -20.87 4.66
CA ARG A 84 22.49 -21.54 5.97
C ARG A 84 23.50 -22.67 5.98
N GLU A 85 23.50 -23.53 4.96
CA GLU A 85 24.44 -24.65 4.86
C GLU A 85 25.90 -24.16 4.83
N GLU A 86 26.20 -23.09 4.10
CA GLU A 86 27.53 -22.48 4.09
C GLU A 86 27.91 -21.86 5.45
N GLU A 87 26.98 -21.21 6.18
CA GLU A 87 27.23 -20.72 7.54
C GLU A 87 27.50 -21.87 8.53
N TYR A 88 26.81 -23.00 8.40
CA TYR A 88 27.08 -24.21 9.18
C TYR A 88 28.46 -24.81 8.86
N LEU A 89 28.86 -24.84 7.59
CA LEU A 89 30.16 -25.36 7.16
C LEU A 89 31.33 -24.44 7.56
N SER A 90 31.11 -23.13 7.64
CA SER A 90 32.14 -22.16 8.02
C SER A 90 32.36 -22.04 9.54
N THR A 91 31.38 -22.43 10.36
CA THR A 91 31.44 -22.28 11.84
C THR A 91 31.65 -23.62 12.55
N GLY A 92 31.62 -24.74 11.82
CA GLY A 92 31.88 -26.08 12.32
C GLY A 92 33.33 -26.53 12.12
N LEU A 93 34.29 -25.84 12.76
CA LEU A 93 35.66 -26.30 13.02
C LEU A 93 36.15 -25.74 14.36
#